data_AF-A0A7R8WMX4-F1
#
_entry.id   AF-A0A7R8WMX4-F1
#
_cell.length_a   1.000
_cell.length_b   1.000
_cell.length_c   1.000
_cell.angle_alpha   90.00
_cell.angle_beta   90.00
_cell.angle_gamma   90.00
#
_symmetry.space_group_name_H-M   'P 1'
#
loop_
_entity.id
_entity.type
_entity.pdbx_description
1 polymer ?
#
loop_
_entity_poly.entity_id
_entity_poly.type
_entity_poly.pdbx_seq_one_letter_code
_entity_poly.pdbx_strand_id
1 'polypeptide(L)'
;VSDPQLFAAIKYCLLRSLRTCQLSLRFLTAVGCKIKFHGRARNEPTHYCGQCEVEVFNFLLIKEEEKRHVVHCINCARRIAPRLEGFLCLQEYTMKDLTLTYDNFTLHTASAGTPSLPPPPPSARPFLAPQPPAAYHGHAHSGRSSSNAHHSVS
;
A
#
# COMPACT_ATOMS: atom_id res chain seq x y z
N VAL A 1 8.70 7.35 -2.71
CA VAL A 1 9.57 8.54 -2.92
C VAL A 1 10.74 8.16 -3.81
N SER A 2 11.12 8.97 -4.82
CA SER A 2 12.19 8.62 -5.77
C SER A 2 13.50 9.38 -5.54
N ASP A 3 13.45 10.54 -4.86
CA ASP A 3 14.66 11.28 -4.46
C ASP A 3 15.34 10.57 -3.27
N PRO A 4 16.63 10.18 -3.37
CA PRO A 4 17.32 9.46 -2.30
C PRO A 4 17.49 10.23 -1.00
N GLN A 5 17.70 11.56 -1.05
CA GLN A 5 17.91 12.37 0.15
C GLN A 5 16.61 12.54 0.93
N LEU A 6 15.53 12.85 0.23
CA LEU A 6 14.18 12.94 0.79
C LEU A 6 13.73 11.58 1.34
N PHE A 7 13.99 10.49 0.61
CA PHE A 7 13.72 9.15 1.10
C PHE A 7 14.45 8.88 2.42
N ALA A 8 15.75 9.16 2.50
CA ALA A 8 16.53 8.96 3.71
C ALA A 8 15.99 9.80 4.88
N ALA A 9 15.64 11.07 4.63
CA ALA A 9 15.08 11.97 5.64
C ALA A 9 13.72 11.45 6.18
N ILE A 10 12.81 11.04 5.29
CA ILE A 10 11.51 10.50 5.69
C ILE A 10 11.69 9.16 6.42
N LYS A 11 12.53 8.26 5.90
CA LYS A 11 12.80 6.96 6.52
C LYS A 11 13.38 7.14 7.93
N TYR A 12 14.28 8.10 8.12
CA TYR A 12 14.83 8.42 9.44
C TYR A 12 13.77 9.00 10.38
N CYS A 13 12.90 9.89 9.89
CA CYS A 13 11.76 10.41 10.66
C CYS A 13 10.85 9.26 11.13
N LEU A 14 10.45 8.36 10.22
CA LEU A 14 9.63 7.19 10.56
C LEU A 14 10.30 6.29 11.60
N LEU A 15 11.61 6.03 11.47
CA LEU A 15 12.36 5.24 12.45
C LEU A 15 12.32 5.88 13.84
N ARG A 16 12.53 7.19 13.93
CA ARG A 16 12.48 7.93 15.19
C ARG A 16 11.08 7.88 15.80
N SER A 17 10.03 8.10 15.01
CA SER A 17 8.64 8.02 15.47
C SER A 17 8.27 6.62 15.94
N LEU A 18 8.69 5.57 15.23
CA LEU A 18 8.48 4.17 15.61
C LEU A 18 9.17 3.85 16.94
N ARG A 19 10.44 4.25 17.09
CA ARG A 19 11.19 4.06 18.35
C ARG A 19 10.53 4.79 19.51
N THR A 20 10.09 6.03 19.30
CA THR A 20 9.35 6.80 20.32
C THR A 20 8.08 6.08 20.72
N CYS A 21 7.30 5.56 19.77
CA CYS A 21 6.09 4.78 20.06
C CYS A 21 6.40 3.52 20.89
N GLN A 22 7.49 2.79 20.56
CA GLN A 22 7.90 1.62 21.33
C GLN A 22 8.25 1.98 22.78
N LEU A 23 9.01 3.05 22.99
CA LEU A 23 9.40 3.51 24.33
C LEU A 23 8.18 4.00 25.13
N SER A 24 7.29 4.75 24.49
CA SER A 24 6.02 5.20 25.07
C SER A 24 5.17 4.02 25.51
N LEU A 25 4.98 3.02 24.65
CA LEU A 25 4.22 1.81 24.98
C LEU A 25 4.81 1.11 26.21
N ARG A 26 6.13 0.87 26.23
CA ARG A 26 6.82 0.24 27.36
C ARG A 26 6.62 1.03 28.65
N PHE A 27 6.76 2.35 28.59
CA PHE A 27 6.54 3.23 29.74
C PHE A 27 5.10 3.15 30.25
N LEU A 28 4.12 3.31 29.35
CA LEU A 28 2.70 3.28 29.69
C LEU A 28 2.28 1.94 30.32
N THR A 29 2.78 0.83 29.78
CA THR A 29 2.57 -0.49 30.37
C THR A 29 3.25 -0.62 31.73
N ALA A 30 4.49 -0.13 31.88
CA ALA A 30 5.23 -0.22 33.14
C ALA A 30 4.57 0.55 34.30
N VAL A 31 3.93 1.69 34.01
CA VAL A 31 3.17 2.45 35.02
C VAL A 31 1.75 1.91 35.25
N GLY A 32 1.35 0.86 34.53
CA GLY A 32 0.01 0.26 34.65
C GLY A 32 -1.11 1.10 34.02
N CYS A 33 -0.77 2.02 33.10
CA CYS A 33 -1.78 2.81 32.40
C CYS A 33 -2.60 1.91 31.47
N LYS A 34 -3.93 2.00 31.54
CA LYS A 34 -4.82 1.23 30.66
C LYS A 34 -4.84 1.84 29.26
N ILE A 35 -4.22 1.14 28.32
CA ILE A 35 -4.18 1.52 26.90
C ILE A 35 -5.35 0.87 26.18
N LYS A 36 -6.19 1.67 25.52
CA LYS A 36 -7.28 1.20 24.67
C LYS A 36 -6.96 1.51 23.22
N PHE A 37 -7.03 0.50 22.35
CA PHE A 37 -7.00 0.75 20.91
C PHE A 37 -8.27 1.49 20.50
N HIS A 38 -8.08 2.66 19.88
CA HIS A 38 -9.15 3.53 19.39
C HIS A 38 -9.23 3.52 17.86
N GLY A 39 -8.09 3.34 17.19
CA GLY A 39 -7.99 3.59 15.77
C GLY A 39 -7.93 5.08 15.46
N ARG A 40 -7.88 5.42 14.17
CA ARG A 40 -7.99 6.78 13.67
C ARG A 40 -8.97 6.82 12.51
N ALA A 41 -9.92 7.76 12.53
CA ALA A 41 -10.90 7.93 11.47
C ALA A 41 -10.29 8.60 10.22
N ARG A 42 -10.88 8.29 9.06
CA ARG A 42 -10.52 8.94 7.78
C ARG A 42 -10.93 10.41 7.89
N ASN A 43 -9.96 11.32 7.85
CA ASN A 43 -10.10 12.77 8.06
C ASN A 43 -10.13 13.24 9.53
N GLU A 44 -9.69 12.41 10.47
CA GLU A 44 -9.48 12.87 11.84
C GLU A 44 -8.29 13.86 11.93
N PRO A 45 -8.47 15.03 12.55
CA PRO A 45 -7.41 16.01 12.68
C PRO A 45 -6.25 15.48 13.52
N THR A 46 -5.06 16.04 13.32
CA THR A 46 -3.91 15.76 14.21
C THR A 46 -4.18 16.32 15.60
N HIS A 47 -3.87 15.55 16.62
CA HIS A 47 -4.01 15.94 18.01
C HIS A 47 -2.80 16.72 18.51
N TYR A 48 -3.07 17.71 19.37
CA TYR A 48 -2.06 18.51 20.02
C TYR A 48 -2.30 18.52 21.53
N CYS A 49 -1.22 18.63 22.29
CA CYS A 49 -1.31 18.69 23.74
C CYS A 49 -1.94 20.03 24.17
N GLY A 50 -3.01 19.99 24.97
CA GLY A 50 -3.70 21.19 25.45
C GLY A 50 -2.85 22.12 26.33
N GLN A 51 -1.71 21.64 26.84
CA GLN A 51 -0.82 22.40 27.73
C GLN A 51 0.40 23.02 27.04
N CYS A 52 0.97 22.35 26.03
CA CYS A 52 2.23 22.78 25.42
C CYS A 52 2.21 22.77 23.90
N GLU A 53 1.04 22.50 23.30
CA GLU A 53 0.77 22.59 21.86
C GLU A 53 1.64 21.70 20.97
N VAL A 54 2.46 20.82 21.56
CA VAL A 54 3.20 19.81 20.79
C VAL A 54 2.24 18.79 20.19
N GLU A 55 2.54 18.36 18.98
CA GLU A 55 1.84 17.25 18.34
C GLU A 55 1.90 15.99 19.21
N VAL A 56 0.76 15.31 19.35
CA VAL A 56 0.64 14.05 20.07
C VAL A 56 0.29 12.96 19.07
N PHE A 57 1.29 12.16 18.73
CA PHE A 57 1.15 11.05 17.80
C PHE A 57 0.92 9.72 18.52
N ASN A 58 -0.07 8.94 18.05
CA ASN A 58 -0.37 7.55 18.41
C ASN A 58 -0.89 7.30 19.84
N PHE A 59 -0.23 7.80 20.89
CA PHE A 59 -0.66 7.62 22.28
C PHE A 59 -1.25 8.90 22.86
N LEU A 60 -2.57 9.00 22.86
CA LEU A 60 -3.32 10.15 23.35
C LEU A 60 -3.69 9.94 24.82
N LEU A 61 -3.14 10.75 25.72
CA LEU A 61 -3.53 10.74 27.14
C LEU A 61 -4.65 11.75 27.35
N ILE A 62 -5.85 11.25 27.63
CA ILE A 62 -7.05 12.05 27.77
C ILE A 62 -7.38 12.21 29.25
N LYS A 63 -7.67 13.44 29.66
CA LYS A 63 -8.20 13.77 30.98
C LYS A 63 -9.41 14.69 30.83
N GLU A 64 -10.38 14.53 31.72
CA GLU A 64 -11.51 15.46 31.80
C GLU A 64 -11.11 16.71 32.58
N GLU A 65 -11.28 17.86 31.96
CA GLU A 65 -10.99 19.19 32.50
C GLU A 65 -12.17 20.10 32.17
N GLU A 66 -12.79 20.72 33.18
CA GLU A 66 -13.94 21.63 33.00
C GLU A 66 -15.05 21.08 32.08
N LYS A 67 -15.40 19.79 32.24
CA LYS A 67 -16.39 19.05 31.43
C LYS A 67 -16.01 18.87 29.96
N ARG A 68 -14.71 18.98 29.62
CA ARG A 68 -14.16 18.71 28.29
C ARG A 68 -13.08 17.64 28.38
N HIS A 69 -12.97 16.82 27.34
CA HIS A 69 -11.86 15.88 27.19
C HIS A 69 -10.67 16.60 26.56
N VAL A 70 -9.56 16.69 27.27
CA VAL A 70 -8.32 17.35 26.83
C VAL A 70 -7.24 16.31 26.60
N VAL A 71 -6.55 16.43 25.45
CA VAL A 71 -5.42 15.57 25.09
C VAL A 71 -4.13 16.14 25.68
N HIS A 72 -3.31 15.27 26.26
CA HIS A 72 -2.00 15.57 26.81
C HIS A 72 -0.92 14.72 26.18
N CYS A 73 0.27 15.30 25.98
CA CYS A 73 1.47 14.52 25.72
C CYS A 73 1.91 13.80 27.02
N ILE A 74 2.70 12.74 26.89
CA ILE A 74 3.20 11.96 28.04
C ILE A 74 3.93 12.85 29.07
N ASN A 75 4.70 13.84 28.60
CA ASN A 75 5.45 14.72 29.49
C ASN A 75 4.53 15.62 30.34
N CYS A 76 3.49 16.23 29.73
CA CYS A 76 2.52 17.03 30.47
C CYS A 76 1.69 16.17 31.42
N ALA A 77 1.21 15.02 30.94
CA ALA A 77 0.43 14.11 31.76
C ALA A 77 1.21 13.64 33.00
N ARG A 78 2.50 13.32 32.85
CA ARG A 78 3.38 12.95 33.98
C ARG A 78 3.63 14.09 34.97
N ARG A 79 3.66 15.34 34.51
CA ARG A 79 3.78 16.50 35.41
C ARG A 79 2.51 16.69 36.25
N ILE A 80 1.35 16.36 35.69
CA ILE A 80 0.05 16.43 36.38
C ILE A 80 -0.12 15.23 37.34
N ALA A 81 0.15 14.02 36.85
CA ALA A 81 0.06 12.78 37.63
C ALA A 81 1.23 11.86 37.22
N PRO A 82 2.27 11.70 38.06
CA PRO A 82 3.46 10.91 37.72
C PRO A 82 3.18 9.45 37.34
N ARG A 83 2.12 8.85 37.90
CA ARG A 83 1.63 7.49 37.59
C ARG A 83 0.44 7.47 36.62
N LEU A 84 0.11 8.62 36.01
CA LEU A 84 -1.00 8.78 35.06
C LEU A 84 -2.38 8.41 35.64
N GLU A 85 -2.56 8.56 36.96
CA GLU A 85 -3.86 8.30 37.60
C GLU A 85 -4.93 9.26 37.02
N GLY A 86 -6.09 8.70 36.67
CA GLY A 86 -7.19 9.46 36.08
C GLY A 86 -7.03 9.80 34.59
N PHE A 87 -5.96 9.37 33.93
CA PHE A 87 -5.82 9.48 32.48
C PHE A 87 -6.36 8.23 31.77
N LEU A 88 -7.04 8.44 30.64
CA LEU A 88 -7.35 7.40 29.65
C LEU A 88 -6.33 7.46 28.52
N CYS A 89 -5.63 6.37 28.24
CA CYS A 89 -4.73 6.30 27.09
C CYS A 89 -5.44 5.67 25.89
N LEU A 90 -5.53 6.40 24.78
CA LEU A 90 -5.99 5.88 23.50
C LEU A 90 -4.80 5.64 22.57
N GLN A 91 -4.83 4.51 21.86
CA GLN A 91 -3.86 4.15 20.84
C GLN A 91 -4.51 4.23 19.45
N GLU A 92 -3.97 5.07 18.57
CA GLU A 92 -4.49 5.26 17.21
C GLU A 92 -4.02 4.16 16.25
N TYR A 93 -2.77 3.71 16.38
CA TYR A 93 -2.14 2.74 15.49
C TYR A 93 -1.45 1.62 16.27
N THR A 94 -1.61 0.38 15.81
CA THR A 94 -0.90 -0.74 16.43
C THR A 94 0.59 -0.68 16.11
N MET A 95 1.42 -1.22 16.99
CA MET A 95 2.87 -1.29 16.73
C MET A 95 3.19 -2.12 15.48
N LYS A 96 2.34 -3.10 15.16
CA LYS A 96 2.46 -3.92 13.95
C LYS A 96 2.26 -3.07 12.70
N ASP A 97 1.21 -2.26 12.66
CA ASP A 97 0.91 -1.42 11.48
C ASP A 97 1.98 -0.35 11.28
N LEU A 98 2.50 0.25 12.36
CA LEU A 98 3.60 1.20 12.29
C LEU A 98 4.90 0.56 11.77
N THR A 99 5.20 -0.66 12.23
CA THR A 99 6.38 -1.41 11.77
C THR A 99 6.25 -1.77 10.29
N LEU A 100 5.09 -2.29 9.87
CA LEU A 100 4.80 -2.59 8.47
C LEU A 100 4.89 -1.35 7.59
N THR A 101 4.38 -0.20 8.06
CA THR A 101 4.48 1.07 7.33
C THR A 101 5.94 1.49 7.16
N TYR A 102 6.74 1.38 8.22
CA TYR A 102 8.17 1.64 8.15
C TYR A 102 8.86 0.71 7.16
N ASP A 103 8.67 -0.61 7.27
CA ASP A 103 9.34 -1.61 6.42
C ASP A 103 9.00 -1.43 4.95
N ASN A 104 7.72 -1.20 4.64
CA ASN A 104 7.22 -1.00 3.27
C ASN A 104 7.60 0.35 2.66
N PHE A 105 8.10 1.31 3.44
CA PHE A 105 8.59 2.57 2.90
C PHE A 105 9.96 2.37 2.25
N THR A 106 9.96 2.11 0.94
CA THR A 106 11.16 1.88 0.12
C THR A 106 11.35 2.98 -0.94
N LEU A 107 12.59 3.16 -1.39
CA LEU A 107 12.92 4.10 -2.47
C LEU A 107 12.32 3.58 -3.78
N HIS A 108 11.61 4.43 -4.51
CA HIS A 108 11.19 4.11 -5.88
C HIS A 108 12.38 4.34 -6.80
N THR A 109 13.04 3.25 -7.18
CA THR A 109 13.88 3.26 -8.36
C THR A 109 12.96 3.23 -9.57
N ALA A 110 12.99 4.24 -10.43
CA ALA A 110 12.39 4.09 -11.75
C ALA A 110 13.03 2.85 -12.36
N SER A 111 12.24 1.83 -12.66
CA SER A 111 12.76 0.71 -13.43
C SER A 111 13.30 1.31 -14.73
N ALA A 112 14.56 1.03 -15.04
CA ALA A 112 15.05 1.14 -16.40
C ALA A 112 14.33 0.07 -17.24
N GLY A 113 13.01 0.23 -17.40
CA GLY A 113 12.25 -0.48 -18.40
C GLY A 113 12.61 0.18 -19.72
N THR A 114 13.65 -0.33 -20.38
CA THR A 114 13.73 -0.20 -21.83
C THR A 114 12.38 -0.67 -22.35
N PRO A 115 11.59 0.15 -23.06
CA PRO A 115 10.42 -0.37 -23.74
C PRO A 115 10.97 -1.38 -24.76
N SER A 116 10.85 -2.68 -24.46
CA SER A 116 11.14 -3.71 -25.43
C SER A 116 10.17 -3.47 -26.58
N LEU A 117 10.70 -2.98 -27.70
CA LEU A 117 9.96 -2.84 -28.94
C LEU A 117 9.26 -4.18 -29.23
N PRO A 118 7.97 -4.17 -29.62
CA PRO A 118 7.32 -5.39 -30.08
C PRO A 118 8.14 -5.99 -31.23
N PRO A 119 8.23 -7.33 -31.32
CA PRO A 119 8.94 -7.98 -32.42
C PRO A 119 8.35 -7.50 -33.75
N PRO A 120 9.18 -7.28 -34.79
CA PRO A 120 8.68 -6.84 -36.09
C PRO A 120 7.70 -7.88 -36.65
N PRO A 121 6.62 -7.44 -37.34
CA PRO A 121 5.70 -8.37 -37.97
C PRO A 121 6.44 -9.23 -39.02
N PRO A 122 6.01 -10.48 -39.22
CA PRO A 122 6.61 -11.34 -40.24
C PRO A 122 6.48 -10.66 -41.61
N SER A 123 7.61 -10.51 -42.31
CA SER A 123 7.67 -9.88 -43.63
C SER A 123 6.64 -10.51 -44.55
N ALA A 124 5.75 -9.67 -45.10
CA ALA A 124 4.76 -10.08 -46.08
C ALA A 124 5.46 -10.81 -47.23
N ARG A 125 4.97 -12.02 -47.54
CA ARG A 125 5.43 -12.80 -48.69
C ARG A 125 5.30 -11.95 -49.96
N PRO A 126 6.25 -12.04 -50.92
CA PRO A 126 6.11 -11.33 -52.18
C PRO A 126 4.81 -11.75 -52.87
N PHE A 127 4.05 -10.76 -53.33
CA PHE A 127 2.90 -10.94 -54.20
C PHE A 127 3.35 -11.75 -55.42
N LEU A 128 2.86 -12.99 -55.54
CA LEU A 128 3.07 -13.79 -56.72
C LEU A 128 2.21 -13.18 -57.84
N ALA A 129 2.85 -12.66 -58.89
CA ALA A 129 2.15 -12.13 -60.05
C ALA A 129 1.23 -13.20 -60.68
N PRO A 130 0.11 -12.81 -61.31
CA PRO A 130 -0.81 -13.77 -61.92
C PRO A 130 -0.14 -14.48 -63.10
N GLN A 131 -0.18 -15.81 -63.12
CA GLN A 131 0.24 -16.56 -64.29
C GLN A 131 -0.82 -16.50 -65.39
N PRO A 132 -0.43 -16.42 -66.68
CA PRO A 132 -1.36 -16.48 -67.81
C PRO A 132 -2.00 -17.88 -67.94
N PRO A 133 -3.18 -17.98 -68.58
CA PRO A 133 -3.96 -19.21 -68.63
C PRO A 133 -3.26 -20.30 -69.43
N ALA A 134 -3.11 -21.46 -68.81
CA ALA A 134 -2.61 -22.67 -69.46
C ALA A 134 -3.65 -23.23 -70.45
N ALA A 135 -3.16 -23.63 -71.61
CA ALA A 135 -3.92 -24.13 -72.74
C ALA A 135 -4.66 -25.45 -72.42
N TYR A 136 -5.83 -25.54 -73.05
CA TYR A 136 -6.72 -26.69 -73.14
C TYR A 136 -6.01 -27.97 -73.61
N HIS A 137 -6.12 -29.04 -72.82
CA HIS A 137 -6.11 -30.42 -73.30
C HIS A 137 -7.02 -31.28 -72.42
N GLY A 138 -7.88 -32.05 -73.08
CA GLY A 138 -9.07 -32.67 -72.52
C GLY A 138 -8.93 -34.12 -72.06
N HIS A 139 -10.09 -34.62 -71.61
CA HIS A 139 -10.49 -36.03 -71.38
C HIS A 139 -9.85 -36.71 -70.15
N ALA A 140 -10.54 -37.53 -69.36
CA ALA A 140 -11.94 -37.97 -69.35
C ALA A 140 -12.30 -38.54 -67.96
N HIS A 141 -13.62 -38.64 -67.76
CA HIS A 141 -14.40 -39.20 -66.65
C HIS A 141 -13.87 -40.44 -65.90
N SER A 142 -14.07 -40.41 -64.59
CA SER A 142 -14.77 -41.40 -63.73
C SER A 142 -14.30 -41.20 -62.28
N GLY A 143 -15.07 -41.25 -61.21
CA GLY A 143 -16.45 -41.66 -60.93
C GLY A 143 -16.48 -42.11 -59.47
N ARG A 144 -17.59 -41.83 -58.76
CA ARG A 144 -17.97 -42.30 -57.39
C ARG A 144 -17.16 -41.73 -56.23
N SER A 145 -17.71 -41.54 -55.03
CA SER A 145 -19.09 -41.44 -54.53
C SER A 145 -18.98 -40.93 -53.09
N SER A 146 -19.94 -40.10 -52.70
CA SER A 146 -20.18 -39.56 -51.37
C SER A 146 -20.14 -40.62 -50.25
N SER A 147 -19.78 -40.21 -49.02
CA SER A 147 -20.77 -39.91 -47.97
C SER A 147 -20.10 -39.66 -46.61
N ASN A 148 -20.41 -38.49 -46.05
CA ASN A 148 -20.25 -38.12 -44.65
C ASN A 148 -21.05 -39.05 -43.72
N ALA A 149 -20.54 -39.24 -42.50
CA ALA A 149 -21.37 -39.45 -41.32
C ALA A 149 -20.87 -38.52 -40.20
N HIS A 150 -21.61 -37.44 -39.99
CA HIS A 150 -21.50 -36.58 -38.81
C HIS A 150 -22.37 -37.15 -37.69
N HIS A 151 -21.83 -37.04 -36.48
CA HIS A 151 -22.45 -37.35 -35.20
C HIS A 151 -23.01 -36.04 -34.60
N SER A 152 -24.27 -36.05 -34.16
CA SER A 152 -24.88 -35.09 -33.22
C SER A 152 -25.85 -35.92 -32.36
N VAL A 153 -25.57 -36.14 -31.07
CA VAL A 153 -25.92 -35.33 -29.89
C VAL A 153 -27.42 -35.07 -29.77
N SER A 154 -28.06 -35.84 -28.91
CA SER A 154 -28.90 -35.38 -27.78
C SER A 154 -28.95 -36.49 -26.74
#